data_AF-A0A3D5UYK1-F1
#
_entry.id   AF-A0A3D5UYK1-F1
#
_cell.length_a   1.000
_cell.length_b   1.000
_cell.length_c   1.000
_cell.angle_alpha   90.00
_cell.angle_beta   90.00
_cell.angle_gamma   90.00
#
_symmetry.space_group_name_H-M   'P 1'
#
loop_
_entity.id
_entity.type
_entity.pdbx_description
1 polymer ?
#
loop_
_entity_poly.entity_id
_entity_poly.type
_entity_poly.pdbx_seq_one_letter_code
_entity_poly.pdbx_strand_id
1 'polypeptide(L)'
;ATTKEEGIMRAIRTGLEGAGIPVENSKGEWGPGQEEINVRYAEALEMADRHTLLKNGIKEIAWLHGKAVTFMAKWNYELAGSSCHIHMSLWDEKAKTARFFEE
;
A
#
# COMPACT_ATOMS: atom_id res chain seq x y z
N ALA A 1 -9.72 -11.72 -3.13
CA ALA A 1 -8.37 -12.10 -3.59
C ALA A 1 -8.52 -13.21 -4.62
N THR A 2 -8.07 -12.98 -5.83
CA THR A 2 -7.98 -14.04 -6.85
C THR A 2 -6.83 -14.97 -6.49
N THR A 3 -7.05 -16.28 -6.53
CA THR A 3 -6.02 -17.29 -6.17
C THR A 3 -4.78 -17.24 -7.06
N LYS A 4 -4.89 -16.61 -8.24
CA LYS A 4 -3.83 -16.52 -9.24
C LYS A 4 -2.71 -15.54 -8.86
N GLU A 5 -3.03 -14.47 -8.15
CA GLU A 5 -2.09 -13.42 -7.74
C GLU A 5 -1.58 -13.64 -6.30
N GLU A 6 -2.19 -14.58 -5.57
CA GLU A 6 -1.90 -14.84 -4.16
C GLU A 6 -0.43 -15.24 -3.91
N GLY A 7 0.23 -15.91 -4.86
CA GLY A 7 1.66 -16.26 -4.73
C GLY A 7 2.55 -15.03 -4.52
N ILE A 8 2.38 -14.00 -5.33
CA ILE A 8 3.14 -12.75 -5.22
C ILE A 8 2.57 -11.86 -4.09
N MET A 9 1.25 -11.77 -3.96
CA MET A 9 0.63 -10.93 -2.95
C MET A 9 0.96 -11.39 -1.53
N ARG A 10 1.03 -12.71 -1.29
CA ARG A 10 1.52 -13.25 -0.02
C ARG A 10 2.96 -12.84 0.25
N ALA A 11 3.85 -12.99 -0.73
CA ALA A 11 5.26 -12.63 -0.57
C ALA A 11 5.43 -11.13 -0.25
N ILE A 12 4.65 -10.27 -0.93
CA ILE A 12 4.61 -8.83 -0.64
C ILE A 12 4.16 -8.58 0.80
N ARG A 13 3.02 -9.14 1.22
CA ARG A 13 2.51 -8.94 2.58
C ARG A 13 3.53 -9.37 3.64
N THR A 14 4.09 -10.57 3.52
CA THR A 14 5.08 -11.08 4.47
C THR A 14 6.39 -10.31 4.44
N GLY A 15 6.83 -9.85 3.27
CA GLY A 15 8.06 -9.08 3.12
C GLY A 15 7.95 -7.68 3.72
N LEU A 16 6.80 -7.02 3.53
CA LEU A 16 6.50 -5.72 4.14
C LEU A 16 6.41 -5.83 5.67
N GLU A 17 5.70 -6.85 6.19
CA GLU A 17 5.66 -7.14 7.64
C GLU A 17 7.08 -7.37 8.20
N GLY A 18 7.90 -8.18 7.52
CA GLY A 18 9.29 -8.41 7.89
C GLY A 18 10.19 -7.17 7.83
N ALA A 19 9.81 -6.16 7.04
CA ALA A 19 10.48 -4.86 6.97
C ALA A 19 9.91 -3.84 7.98
N GLY A 20 9.01 -4.24 8.87
CA GLY A 20 8.40 -3.36 9.87
C GLY A 20 7.30 -2.45 9.32
N ILE A 21 6.70 -2.80 8.17
CA ILE A 21 5.57 -2.08 7.57
C ILE A 21 4.30 -2.93 7.76
N PRO A 22 3.46 -2.62 8.76
CA PRO A 22 2.29 -3.44 9.07
C PRO A 22 1.24 -3.33 7.96
N VAL A 23 0.87 -4.47 7.39
CA VAL A 23 -0.16 -4.55 6.35
C VAL A 23 -1.51 -4.71 7.02
N GLU A 24 -2.45 -3.84 6.66
CA GLU A 24 -3.82 -3.89 7.18
C GLU A 24 -4.68 -4.85 6.36
N ASN A 25 -4.64 -4.73 5.03
CA ASN A 25 -5.32 -5.62 4.11
C ASN A 25 -4.74 -5.54 2.69
N SER A 26 -5.23 -6.42 1.81
CA SER A 26 -4.94 -6.37 0.37
C SER A 26 -6.14 -6.83 -0.44
N LYS A 27 -6.34 -6.25 -1.62
CA LYS A 27 -7.44 -6.62 -2.54
C LYS A 27 -7.04 -6.44 -4.00
N GLY A 28 -7.71 -7.19 -4.87
CA GLY A 28 -7.69 -6.93 -6.30
C GLY A 28 -8.54 -5.71 -6.62
N GLU A 29 -8.06 -4.90 -7.55
CA GLU A 29 -8.73 -3.69 -8.02
C GLU A 29 -9.41 -3.92 -9.37
N TRP A 30 -9.95 -2.84 -9.95
CA TRP A 30 -10.74 -2.91 -11.17
C TRP A 30 -9.97 -3.44 -12.38
N GLY A 31 -8.69 -3.07 -12.53
CA GLY A 31 -7.86 -3.46 -13.67
C GLY A 31 -7.31 -4.89 -13.60
N PRO A 32 -7.05 -5.54 -14.75
CA PRO A 32 -6.41 -6.85 -14.79
C PRO A 32 -5.00 -6.80 -14.15
N GLY A 33 -4.80 -7.60 -13.11
CA GLY A 33 -3.56 -7.64 -12.34
C GLY A 33 -3.29 -6.37 -11.51
N GLN A 34 -4.29 -5.50 -11.37
CA GLN A 34 -4.23 -4.34 -10.50
C GLN A 34 -4.56 -4.78 -9.07
N GLU A 35 -3.70 -4.42 -8.13
CA GLU A 35 -3.82 -4.82 -6.73
C GLU A 35 -3.63 -3.60 -5.82
N GLU A 36 -4.29 -3.60 -4.68
CA GLU A 36 -4.15 -2.63 -3.60
C GLU A 36 -3.58 -3.31 -2.35
N ILE A 37 -2.59 -2.67 -1.73
CA ILE A 37 -2.08 -3.01 -0.40
C ILE A 37 -2.36 -1.80 0.51
N ASN A 38 -3.13 -2.02 1.57
CA ASN A 38 -3.36 -1.03 2.61
C ASN A 38 -2.43 -1.33 3.78
N VAL A 39 -1.75 -0.30 4.27
CA VAL A 39 -0.85 -0.38 5.43
C VAL A 39 -1.43 0.41 6.59
N ARG A 40 -1.14 -0.01 7.81
CA ARG A 40 -1.55 0.72 9.02
C ARG A 40 -0.96 2.13 9.00
N TYR A 41 -1.78 3.11 9.38
CA TYR A 41 -1.34 4.50 9.54
C TYR A 41 -0.20 4.61 10.56
N ALA A 42 0.59 5.67 10.42
CA ALA A 42 1.65 6.06 11.34
C ALA A 42 1.74 7.58 11.41
N GLU A 43 2.64 8.11 12.24
CA GLU A 43 3.00 9.53 12.21
C GLU A 43 3.46 9.95 10.81
N ALA A 44 3.22 11.21 10.44
CA ALA A 44 3.34 11.66 9.06
C ALA A 44 4.71 11.38 8.42
N LEU A 45 5.81 11.63 9.17
CA LEU A 45 7.16 11.37 8.70
C LEU A 45 7.44 9.87 8.55
N GLU A 46 7.07 9.07 9.55
CA GLU A 46 7.22 7.62 9.50
C GLU A 46 6.41 7.02 8.35
N MET A 47 5.20 7.51 8.10
CA MET A 47 4.39 7.05 6.97
C MET A 47 5.01 7.42 5.62
N ALA A 48 5.66 8.59 5.51
CA ALA A 48 6.39 8.96 4.29
C ALA A 48 7.58 8.03 4.03
N ASP A 49 8.34 7.69 5.08
CA ASP A 49 9.45 6.74 4.99
C ASP A 49 8.97 5.34 4.60
N ARG A 50 7.94 4.84 5.31
CA ARG A 50 7.29 3.56 5.01
C ARG A 50 6.75 3.51 3.58
N HIS A 51 6.17 4.59 3.06
CA HIS A 51 5.66 4.63 1.68
C HIS A 51 6.78 4.47 0.64
N THR A 52 7.93 5.11 0.88
CA THR A 52 9.11 4.98 0.02
C THR A 52 9.65 3.54 0.03
N LEU A 53 9.80 2.97 1.22
CA LEU A 53 10.25 1.58 1.41
C LEU A 53 9.26 0.57 0.81
N LEU A 54 7.95 0.79 0.99
CA LEU A 54 6.91 -0.05 0.43
C LEU A 54 7.02 -0.14 -1.10
N LYS A 55 7.15 1.00 -1.79
CA LYS A 55 7.23 1.00 -3.26
C LYS A 55 8.49 0.32 -3.76
N ASN A 56 9.62 0.50 -3.06
CA ASN A 56 10.87 -0.15 -3.42
C ASN A 56 10.82 -1.66 -3.13
N GLY A 57 10.43 -2.04 -1.91
CA GLY A 57 10.33 -3.43 -1.47
C GLY A 57 9.39 -4.26 -2.33
N ILE A 58 8.23 -3.70 -2.73
CA ILE A 58 7.31 -4.38 -3.65
C ILE A 58 7.98 -4.67 -5.00
N LYS A 59 8.76 -3.73 -5.55
CA LYS A 59 9.49 -3.95 -6.82
C LYS A 59 10.54 -5.05 -6.69
N GLU A 60 11.32 -5.04 -5.60
CA GLU A 60 12.34 -6.08 -5.35
C GLU A 60 11.70 -7.46 -5.15
N ILE A 61 10.64 -7.55 -4.34
CA ILE A 61 9.91 -8.81 -4.13
C ILE A 61 9.30 -9.31 -5.46
N ALA A 62 8.70 -8.43 -6.25
CA ALA A 62 8.16 -8.78 -7.56
C ALA A 62 9.26 -9.30 -8.50
N TRP A 63 10.42 -8.63 -8.53
CA TRP A 63 11.57 -9.05 -9.33
C TRP A 63 12.04 -10.46 -8.96
N LEU A 64 12.14 -10.77 -7.67
CA LEU A 64 12.50 -12.12 -7.18
C LEU A 64 11.48 -13.20 -7.59
N HIS A 65 10.25 -12.82 -7.92
CA HIS A 65 9.20 -13.74 -8.41
C HIS A 65 9.04 -13.72 -9.95
N GLY A 66 9.99 -13.11 -10.68
CA GLY A 66 9.92 -13.01 -12.13
C GLY A 66 8.75 -12.15 -12.63
N LYS A 67 8.34 -11.15 -11.85
CA LYS A 67 7.28 -10.19 -12.16
C LYS A 67 7.82 -8.77 -12.21
N ALA A 68 7.09 -7.90 -12.88
CA ALA A 68 7.31 -6.45 -12.84
C ALA A 68 6.05 -5.77 -12.27
N VAL A 69 6.25 -4.76 -11.42
CA VAL A 69 5.19 -3.92 -10.85
C VAL A 69 5.45 -2.47 -11.24
N THR A 70 4.38 -1.72 -11.52
CA THR A 70 4.42 -0.29 -11.79
C THR A 70 3.47 0.47 -10.87
N PHE A 71 3.88 1.67 -10.45
CA PHE A 71 3.04 2.63 -9.74
C PHE A 71 2.70 3.83 -10.63
N MET A 72 2.84 3.68 -11.95
CA MET A 72 2.42 4.70 -12.91
C MET A 72 0.91 4.94 -12.79
N ALA A 73 0.49 6.22 -12.75
CA ALA A 73 -0.91 6.57 -12.54
C ALA A 73 -1.84 6.00 -13.63
N LYS A 74 -1.34 5.81 -14.85
CA LYS A 74 -2.09 5.29 -15.99
C LYS A 74 -1.17 4.47 -16.89
N TRP A 75 -1.03 3.18 -16.61
CA TRP A 75 -0.14 2.31 -17.38
C TRP A 75 -0.73 1.89 -18.74
N ASN A 76 -2.06 1.85 -18.84
CA ASN A 76 -2.81 1.60 -20.08
C ASN A 76 -3.96 2.61 -20.18
N TYR A 77 -4.11 3.25 -21.33
CA TYR A 77 -5.13 4.26 -21.59
C TYR A 77 -6.56 3.75 -21.45
N GLU A 78 -6.80 2.47 -21.77
CA GLU A 78 -8.13 1.84 -21.78
C GLU A 78 -8.57 1.30 -20.41
N LEU A 79 -7.65 1.17 -19.44
CA LEU A 79 -7.92 0.56 -18.14
C LEU A 79 -8.00 1.58 -17.01
N ALA A 80 -8.53 1.19 -15.84
CA ALA A 80 -8.50 2.06 -14.65
C ALA A 80 -7.07 2.51 -14.29
N GLY A 81 -6.96 3.74 -13.76
CA GLY A 81 -5.70 4.27 -13.25
C GLY A 81 -5.33 3.69 -11.88
N SER A 82 -4.07 3.85 -11.50
CA SER A 82 -3.59 3.60 -10.14
C SER A 82 -3.42 4.94 -9.40
N SER A 83 -3.93 5.01 -8.18
CA SER A 83 -3.81 6.20 -7.33
C SER A 83 -3.04 5.85 -6.04
N CYS A 84 -2.87 6.85 -5.18
CA CYS A 84 -2.46 6.67 -3.80
C CYS A 84 -3.43 7.46 -2.93
N HIS A 85 -4.47 6.78 -2.41
CA HIS A 85 -5.39 7.41 -1.47
C HIS A 85 -4.67 7.62 -0.13
N ILE A 86 -4.79 8.83 0.42
CA ILE A 86 -4.16 9.20 1.69
C ILE A 86 -5.27 9.52 2.69
N HIS A 87 -5.36 8.71 3.73
CA HIS A 87 -6.25 8.97 4.87
C HIS A 87 -5.47 9.81 5.87
N MET A 88 -6.03 10.95 6.28
CA MET A 88 -5.36 11.89 7.17
C MET A 88 -6.22 12.17 8.40
N SER A 89 -5.57 12.27 9.55
CA SER A 89 -6.17 12.76 10.78
C SER A 89 -5.21 13.76 11.44
N LEU A 90 -5.77 14.76 12.11
CA LEU A 90 -5.01 15.72 12.89
C LEU A 90 -5.26 15.46 14.37
N TRP A 91 -4.20 15.34 15.16
CA TRP A 91 -4.28 15.05 16.58
C TRP A 91 -3.73 16.22 17.39
N ASP A 92 -4.40 16.52 18.50
CA ASP A 92 -3.83 17.39 19.51
C ASP A 92 -3.00 16.57 20.49
N GLU A 93 -1.71 16.86 20.56
CA GLU A 93 -0.74 16.14 21.39
C GLU A 93 -1.09 16.21 22.90
N LYS A 94 -1.62 17.35 23.36
CA LYS A 94 -1.98 17.55 24.77
C LYS A 94 -3.30 16.89 25.12
N ALA A 95 -4.31 17.10 24.27
CA ALA A 95 -5.65 16.57 24.53
C ALA A 95 -5.78 15.08 24.17
N LYS A 96 -4.86 14.53 23.36
CA LYS A 96 -4.90 13.17 22.81
C LYS A 96 -6.21 12.87 22.07
N THR A 97 -6.75 13.88 21.39
CA THR A 97 -8.00 13.79 20.62
C THR A 97 -7.76 14.06 19.14
N ALA A 98 -8.47 13.32 18.30
CA ALA A 98 -8.53 13.58 16.87
C ALA A 98 -9.42 14.81 16.61
N ARG A 99 -8.88 15.84 15.95
CA ARG A 99 -9.56 17.11 15.69
C ARG A 99 -10.51 17.07 14.49
N PHE A 100 -10.41 16.04 13.66
CA PHE A 100 -11.36 15.80 12.56
C PHE A 100 -12.51 14.88 12.96
N PHE A 101 -12.50 14.37 14.20
CA PHE A 101 -13.59 13.56 14.70
C PHE A 101 -14.71 14.47 15.19
N GLU A 102 -15.86 14.40 14.53
CA GLU A 102 -17.14 14.95 14.99
C GLU A 102 -18.01 13.79 15.46
N GLU A 103 -18.69 13.96 16.60
CA GLU A 103 -19.65 12.98 17.14
C GLU A 103 -20.98 12.98 16.38
#